data_AF-A0A955JLT1-F1
#
_entry.id   AF-A0A955JLT1-F1
#
_cell.length_a   1.000
_cell.length_b   1.000
_cell.length_c   1.000
_cell.angle_alpha   90.00
_cell.angle_beta   90.00
_cell.angle_gamma   90.00
#
_symmetry.space_group_name_H-M   'P 1'
#
loop_
_entity.id
_entity.type
_entity.pdbx_description
1 polymer ?
#
loop_
_entity_poly.entity_id
_entity_poly.type
_entity_poly.pdbx_seq_one_letter_code
_entity_poly.pdbx_strand_id
1 'polypeptide(L)'
;MSFIDPTPLAVCHNCRISRHPVFANVAQRGKNSMGWFVGFKLHLIVNECGDLFGCCLTPSNTVTSLTAHFFASLAWNCFCATAYLAVFRQLPVHCHRLR
;
A
#
# COMPACT_ATOMS: atom_id res chain seq x y z
N MET A 1 17.91 -5.94 -4.90
CA MET A 1 16.61 -6.31 -4.31
C MET A 1 15.62 -5.16 -4.50
N SER A 2 14.32 -5.37 -4.24
CA SER A 2 13.29 -4.33 -4.35
C SER A 2 12.58 -4.09 -3.00
N PHE A 3 12.21 -2.84 -2.71
CA PHE A 3 11.50 -2.43 -1.50
C PHE A 3 10.03 -2.14 -1.81
N ILE A 4 9.14 -2.64 -0.96
CA ILE A 4 7.68 -2.51 -1.09
C ILE A 4 7.08 -2.00 0.23
N ASP A 5 6.55 -0.79 0.22
CA ASP A 5 5.87 -0.20 1.38
C ASP A 5 4.54 0.48 0.98
N PRO A 6 3.45 0.23 1.73
CA PRO A 6 2.18 0.93 1.55
C PRO A 6 2.18 2.23 2.37
N THR A 7 2.35 3.37 1.72
CA THR A 7 2.26 4.67 2.37
C THR A 7 0.80 5.16 2.44
N PRO A 8 0.26 5.48 3.64
CA PRO A 8 -1.07 6.04 3.76
C PRO A 8 -1.09 7.49 3.27
N LEU A 9 -1.99 7.79 2.33
CA LEU A 9 -2.25 9.14 1.83
C LEU A 9 -3.59 9.62 2.39
N ALA A 10 -3.56 10.37 3.48
CA ALA A 10 -4.75 10.98 4.05
C ALA A 10 -5.19 12.17 3.19
N VAL A 11 -6.43 12.13 2.68
CA VAL A 11 -6.98 13.23 1.86
C VAL A 11 -7.66 14.29 2.70
N CYS A 12 -8.21 13.90 3.85
CA CYS A 12 -8.88 14.81 4.76
C CYS A 12 -8.76 14.35 6.20
N HIS A 13 -9.02 15.27 7.13
CA HIS A 13 -9.11 14.94 8.54
C HIS A 13 -10.45 14.27 8.85
N ASN A 14 -10.47 13.30 9.78
CA ASN A 14 -11.68 12.50 10.05
C ASN A 14 -12.89 13.35 10.44
N CYS A 15 -12.69 14.49 11.11
CA CYS A 15 -13.77 15.39 11.48
C CYS A 15 -14.44 16.09 10.28
N ARG A 16 -13.81 16.10 9.10
CA ARG A 16 -14.26 16.82 7.90
C ARG A 16 -14.72 15.91 6.77
N ILE A 17 -14.84 14.60 7.01
CA ILE A 17 -15.21 13.61 5.98
C ILE A 17 -16.53 13.99 5.29
N SER A 18 -17.55 14.39 6.06
CA SER A 18 -18.87 14.76 5.52
C SER A 18 -18.86 16.02 4.65
N ARG A 19 -17.85 16.88 4.80
CA ARG A 19 -17.72 18.15 4.06
C ARG A 19 -16.71 18.07 2.91
N HIS A 20 -16.15 16.90 2.63
CA HIS A 20 -15.10 16.73 1.61
C HIS A 20 -15.69 16.06 0.35
N PRO A 21 -16.18 16.84 -0.65
CA PRO A 21 -16.86 16.28 -1.81
C PRO A 21 -15.91 15.64 -2.84
N VAL A 22 -14.67 16.12 -2.95
CA VAL A 22 -13.76 15.80 -4.08
C VAL A 22 -13.44 14.30 -4.19
N PHE A 23 -13.26 13.63 -3.04
CA PHE A 23 -12.93 12.20 -2.98
C PHE A 23 -14.02 11.36 -2.31
N ALA A 24 -15.24 11.88 -2.16
CA ALA A 24 -16.30 11.23 -1.37
C ALA A 24 -16.64 9.80 -1.83
N ASN A 25 -16.54 9.53 -3.14
CA ASN A 25 -16.87 8.23 -3.74
C ASN A 25 -15.64 7.37 -4.07
N VAL A 26 -14.43 7.86 -3.81
CA VAL A 26 -13.17 7.21 -4.24
C VAL A 26 -12.25 6.93 -3.07
N ALA A 27 -12.07 7.91 -2.17
CA ALA A 27 -11.34 7.72 -0.94
C ALA A 27 -12.19 6.96 0.07
N GLN A 28 -11.59 5.97 0.72
CA GLN A 28 -12.25 5.19 1.74
C GLN A 28 -11.55 5.34 3.08
N ARG A 29 -12.26 4.97 4.15
CA ARG A 29 -11.71 5.00 5.50
C ARG A 29 -10.88 3.74 5.75
N GLY A 30 -9.66 3.90 6.22
CA GLY A 30 -8.83 2.79 6.68
C GLY A 30 -8.17 3.09 8.01
N LYS A 31 -7.57 2.05 8.57
CA LYS A 31 -6.90 2.09 9.87
C LYS A 31 -5.43 1.75 9.68
N ASN A 32 -4.55 2.56 10.26
CA ASN A 32 -3.12 2.29 10.40
C ASN A 32 -2.75 2.25 11.90
N SER A 33 -1.47 2.05 12.20
CA SER A 33 -0.95 2.07 13.58
C SER A 33 -1.17 3.41 14.28
N MET A 34 -1.24 4.51 13.53
CA MET A 34 -1.45 5.86 14.05
C MET A 34 -2.93 6.23 14.23
N GLY A 35 -3.87 5.43 13.73
CA GLY A 35 -5.31 5.63 13.91
C GLY A 35 -6.12 5.47 12.63
N TRP A 36 -7.29 6.12 12.61
CA TRP A 36 -8.18 6.14 11.45
C TRP A 36 -7.81 7.27 10.50
N PHE A 37 -7.92 7.03 9.20
CA PHE A 37 -7.78 8.07 8.18
C PHE A 37 -8.73 7.81 7.02
N VAL A 38 -9.09 8.86 6.28
CA VAL A 38 -9.79 8.75 5.00
C VAL A 38 -8.83 9.12 3.90
N GLY A 39 -8.73 8.26 2.89
CA GLY A 39 -7.83 8.47 1.77
C GLY A 39 -7.46 7.20 1.04
N PHE A 40 -6.20 7.17 0.60
CA PHE A 40 -5.64 6.14 -0.25
C PHE A 40 -4.44 5.46 0.42
N LYS A 41 -4.05 4.32 -0.11
CA LYS A 41 -2.76 3.68 0.15
C LYS A 41 -1.99 3.70 -1.17
N LEU A 42 -0.81 4.28 -1.12
CA LEU A 42 0.14 4.28 -2.22
C LEU A 42 1.12 3.15 -2.00
N HIS A 43 1.16 2.22 -2.94
CA HIS A 43 2.05 1.07 -2.92
C HIS A 43 3.15 1.31 -3.93
N LEU A 44 4.39 1.43 -3.46
CA LEU A 44 5.56 1.73 -4.28
C LEU A 44 6.47 0.50 -4.34
N ILE A 45 6.97 0.19 -5.54
CA ILE A 45 8.12 -0.68 -5.72
C ILE A 45 9.30 0.17 -6.18
N VAL A 46 10.35 0.19 -5.38
CA VAL A 46 11.61 0.86 -5.67
C VAL A 46 12.75 -0.13 -5.58
N ASN A 47 13.76 -0.01 -6.46
CA ASN A 47 14.99 -0.78 -6.32
C ASN A 47 15.95 -0.14 -5.30
N GLU A 48 17.07 -0.80 -5.07
CA GLU A 48 18.16 -0.29 -4.23
C GLU A 48 18.85 0.95 -4.79
N CYS A 49 18.76 1.20 -6.10
CA CYS A 49 19.33 2.39 -6.75
C CYS A 49 18.39 3.61 -6.68
N GLY A 50 17.16 3.44 -6.19
CA GLY A 50 16.14 4.49 -6.14
C GLY A 50 15.25 4.59 -7.38
N ASP A 51 15.40 3.70 -8.36
CA ASP A 51 14.53 3.64 -9.53
C ASP A 51 13.15 3.08 -9.17
N LEU A 52 12.11 3.73 -9.70
CA LEU A 52 10.72 3.33 -9.52
C LEU A 52 10.35 2.25 -10.53
N PHE A 53 10.03 1.04 -10.05
CA PHE A 53 9.57 -0.08 -10.89
C PHE A 53 8.07 -0.06 -11.13
N GLY A 54 7.31 0.44 -10.17
CA GLY A 54 5.87 0.52 -10.28
C GLY A 54 5.22 1.16 -9.07
N CYS A 55 4.06 1.76 -9.30
CA CYS A 55 3.23 2.29 -8.25
C CYS A 55 1.77 1.86 -8.46
N CYS A 56 1.05 1.63 -7.37
CA CYS A 56 -0.39 1.39 -7.40
C CYS A 56 -1.04 2.23 -6.31
N LEU A 57 -2.09 2.96 -6.68
CA LEU A 57 -2.91 3.72 -5.76
C LEU A 57 -4.21 2.94 -5.51
N THR A 58 -4.48 2.60 -4.26
CA THR A 58 -5.75 1.97 -3.88
C THR A 58 -6.50 2.77 -2.84
N PRO A 59 -7.84 2.67 -2.78
CA PRO A 59 -8.58 3.13 -1.61
C PRO A 59 -8.04 2.50 -0.32
N SER A 60 -8.13 3.25 0.79
CA SER A 60 -7.50 2.83 2.05
C SER A 60 -8.07 1.54 2.66
N ASN A 61 -9.32 1.21 2.36
CA ASN A 61 -9.97 0.00 2.85
C ASN A 61 -9.68 -1.25 1.99
N THR A 62 -9.03 -1.10 0.83
CA THR A 62 -8.76 -2.22 -0.07
C THR A 62 -7.77 -3.17 0.58
N VAL A 63 -8.11 -4.46 0.53
CA VAL A 63 -7.25 -5.52 1.06
C VAL A 63 -6.04 -5.67 0.13
N THR A 64 -4.86 -5.66 0.74
CA THR A 64 -3.54 -5.71 0.11
C THR A 64 -3.33 -6.90 -0.85
N SER A 65 -4.18 -7.93 -0.79
CA SER A 65 -4.12 -9.15 -1.61
C SER A 65 -4.29 -8.91 -3.11
N LEU A 66 -5.19 -8.02 -3.54
CA LEU A 66 -5.38 -7.71 -4.97
C LEU A 66 -4.15 -7.01 -5.57
N THR A 67 -3.54 -6.09 -4.82
CA THR A 67 -2.31 -5.41 -5.23
C THR A 67 -1.09 -6.32 -5.20
N ALA A 68 -1.04 -7.30 -4.29
CA ALA A 68 0.11 -8.19 -4.21
C ALA A 68 0.27 -9.08 -5.44
N HIS A 69 -0.83 -9.48 -6.10
CA HIS A 69 -0.73 -10.20 -7.39
C HIS A 69 -0.09 -9.36 -8.49
N PHE A 70 -0.44 -8.07 -8.57
CA PHE A 70 0.19 -7.14 -9.51
C PHE A 70 1.68 -6.96 -9.22
N PHE A 71 2.07 -6.91 -7.95
CA PHE A 71 3.45 -6.72 -7.55
C PHE A 71 4.32 -7.99 -7.57
N ALA A 72 3.71 -9.16 -7.42
CA ALA A 72 4.41 -10.45 -7.50
C ALA A 72 4.94 -10.77 -8.91
N SER A 73 4.35 -10.21 -9.96
CA SER A 73 4.89 -10.35 -11.32
C SER A 73 6.13 -9.48 -11.58
N LEU A 74 6.34 -8.45 -10.75
CA LEU A 74 7.39 -7.44 -10.93
C LEU A 74 8.67 -7.74 -10.15
N ALA A 75 8.61 -8.56 -9.10
CA ALA A 75 9.77 -8.87 -8.27
C ALA A 75 9.73 -10.29 -7.70
N TRP A 76 10.81 -11.05 -7.89
CA TRP A 76 10.98 -12.40 -7.34
C TRP A 76 11.56 -12.38 -5.92
N ASN A 77 12.36 -11.37 -5.59
CA ASN A 77 12.95 -11.13 -4.26
C ASN A 77 12.67 -9.70 -3.81
N CYS A 78 11.98 -9.52 -2.68
CA CYS A 78 11.63 -8.19 -2.17
C CYS A 78 11.78 -8.07 -0.64
N PHE A 79 12.01 -6.85 -0.18
CA PHE A 79 11.77 -6.44 1.20
C PHE A 79 10.42 -5.77 1.27
N CYS A 80 9.54 -6.22 2.17
CA CYS A 80 8.19 -5.69 2.28
C CYS A 80 7.81 -5.37 3.73
N ALA A 81 6.92 -4.39 3.90
CA ALA A 81 6.33 -4.05 5.19
C ALA A 81 5.55 -5.24 5.78
N THR A 82 5.33 -5.24 7.11
CA THR A 82 4.66 -6.37 7.79
C THR A 82 3.27 -6.69 7.21
N ALA A 83 2.54 -5.66 6.76
CA ALA A 83 1.23 -5.83 6.13
C ALA A 83 1.27 -6.64 4.82
N TYR A 84 2.42 -6.70 4.17
CA TYR A 84 2.65 -7.40 2.92
C TYR A 84 3.22 -8.81 3.10
N LEU A 85 3.94 -9.06 4.20
CA LEU A 85 4.54 -10.37 4.48
C LEU A 85 3.53 -11.51 4.47
N ALA A 86 2.37 -11.30 5.09
CA ALA A 86 1.31 -12.31 5.16
C ALA A 86 0.78 -12.68 3.77
N VAL A 87 0.78 -11.72 2.85
CA VAL A 87 0.24 -11.85 1.50
C VAL A 87 1.27 -12.47 0.55
N PHE A 88 2.50 -11.95 0.54
CA PHE A 88 3.55 -12.45 -0.36
C PHE A 88 4.04 -13.86 0.02
N ARG A 89 3.92 -14.28 1.28
CA ARG A 89 4.18 -15.67 1.68
C ARG A 89 3.26 -16.70 1.01
N GLN A 90 2.11 -16.28 0.49
CA GLN A 90 1.17 -17.14 -0.23
C GLN A 90 1.46 -17.19 -1.75
N LEU A 91 2.45 -16.42 -2.22
CA LEU A 91 2.84 -16.31 -3.62
C LEU A 91 4.26 -16.84 -3.80
N PRO A 92 4.70 -17.18 -5.03
CA PRO A 92 6.05 -17.65 -5.32
C PRO A 92 7.08 -16.51 -5.30
N VAL A 93 7.09 -15.71 -4.22
CA VAL A 93 7.94 -14.53 -4.04
C VAL A 93 8.72 -14.66 -2.74
N HIS A 94 10.03 -14.49 -2.80
CA HIS A 94 10.86 -14.44 -1.59
C HIS A 94 10.77 -13.05 -0.96
N CYS A 95 9.83 -12.84 -0.02
CA CYS A 95 9.75 -11.60 0.75
C CYS A 95 10.41 -11.70 2.15
N HIS A 96 11.25 -10.73 2.48
CA HIS A 96 11.75 -10.47 3.83
C HIS A 96 11.12 -9.21 4.44
N ARG A 97 11.01 -9.17 5.78
CA ARG A 97 10.51 -7.97 6.47
C ARG A 97 11.52 -6.83 6.29
N LEU A 98 11.06 -5.64 5.86
CA LEU A 98 11.85 -4.41 5.98
C LEU A 98 12.24 -4.20 7.46
N ARG A 99 13.54 -4.10 7.75
CA ARG A 99 14.05 -3.81 9.09
C ARG A 99 14.01 -2.31 9.38
#